data_AF-A0A9E4BWG6-F1
#
_entry.id   AF-A0A9E4BWG6-F1
#
_cell.length_a   1.000
_cell.length_b   1.000
_cell.length_c   1.000
_cell.angle_alpha   90.00
_cell.angle_beta   90.00
_cell.angle_gamma   90.00
#
_symmetry.space_group_name_H-M   'P 1'
#
loop_
_entity.id
_entity.type
_entity.pdbx_description
1 polymer ?
#
loop_
_entity_poly.entity_id
_entity_poly.type
_entity_poly.pdbx_seq_one_letter_code
_entity_poly.pdbx_strand_id
1 'polypeptide(L)'
;MKSRDDLLSEARSEIPEMSAHEVHGHLEDGARPVLLDVRAMDEWESGHLRGAVHIPRGRLEAEAESRIPDKSREVVVYCAGGVRSLLAAESLKELGYERVISMAGGFEDWADAALPSEQPPPPVEADDPERPELLEAEIEHLEKRIARKKQQLKRSTD
;
A
#
# COMPACT_ATOMS: atom_id res chain seq x y z
N MET A 1 -0.16 31.85 -10.38
CA MET A 1 -0.69 30.49 -10.22
C MET A 1 0.50 29.55 -10.31
N LYS A 2 0.62 28.56 -9.41
CA LYS A 2 1.71 27.58 -9.46
C LYS A 2 1.48 26.63 -10.63
N SER A 3 2.55 26.26 -11.33
CA SER A 3 2.54 25.21 -12.36
C SER A 3 2.62 23.82 -11.72
N ARG A 4 2.38 22.77 -12.52
CA ARG A 4 2.60 21.38 -12.09
C ARG A 4 4.03 21.17 -11.59
N ASP A 5 5.01 21.70 -12.30
CA ASP A 5 6.41 21.48 -11.99
C ASP A 5 6.81 22.25 -10.71
N ASP A 6 6.22 23.42 -10.46
CA ASP A 6 6.37 24.14 -9.20
C ASP A 6 5.88 23.29 -8.01
N LEU A 7 4.67 22.72 -8.12
CA LEU A 7 4.08 21.85 -7.09
C LEU A 7 4.96 20.63 -6.81
N LEU A 8 5.47 19.97 -7.86
CA LEU A 8 6.35 18.82 -7.69
C LEU A 8 7.70 19.22 -7.09
N SER A 9 8.23 20.39 -7.41
CA SER A 9 9.50 20.86 -6.83
C SER A 9 9.36 21.17 -5.34
N GLU A 10 8.26 21.81 -4.94
CA GLU A 10 7.97 22.11 -3.54
C GLU A 10 7.79 20.81 -2.75
N ALA A 11 6.98 19.88 -3.24
CA ALA A 11 6.77 18.60 -2.58
C ALA A 11 8.07 17.81 -2.41
N ARG A 12 8.96 17.77 -3.42
CA ARG A 12 10.29 17.13 -3.29
C ARG A 12 11.22 17.80 -2.27
N SER A 13 11.03 19.08 -2.00
CA SER A 13 11.82 19.78 -0.98
C SER A 13 11.39 19.42 0.45
N GLU A 14 10.16 18.94 0.60
CA GLU A 14 9.53 18.70 1.90
C GLU A 14 9.35 17.22 2.25
N ILE A 15 9.29 16.35 1.23
CA ILE A 15 8.99 14.93 1.36
C ILE A 15 10.24 14.11 1.04
N PRO A 16 10.76 13.33 2.01
CA PRO A 16 11.81 12.36 1.74
C PRO A 16 11.36 11.33 0.70
N GLU A 17 12.28 10.93 -0.18
CA GLU A 17 12.05 9.87 -1.16
C GLU A 17 12.98 8.68 -0.88
N MET A 18 12.48 7.47 -1.15
CA MET A 18 13.28 6.24 -1.21
C MET A 18 13.00 5.55 -2.55
N SER A 19 14.01 4.97 -3.17
CA SER A 19 13.83 4.08 -4.32
C SER A 19 13.15 2.76 -3.91
N ALA A 20 12.61 2.03 -4.88
CA ALA A 20 12.05 0.70 -4.64
C ALA A 20 13.05 -0.26 -3.96
N HIS A 21 14.33 -0.20 -4.33
CA HIS A 21 15.39 -1.00 -3.71
C HIS A 21 15.66 -0.61 -2.26
N GLU A 22 15.69 0.69 -1.96
CA GLU A 22 15.86 1.16 -0.58
C GLU A 22 14.66 0.80 0.29
N VAL A 23 13.43 0.90 -0.24
CA VAL A 23 12.23 0.46 0.48
C VAL A 23 12.30 -1.04 0.75
N HIS A 24 12.71 -1.85 -0.23
CA HIS A 24 12.87 -3.28 -0.02
C HIS A 24 13.94 -3.61 1.03
N GLY A 25 15.13 -3.01 0.93
CA GLY A 25 16.20 -3.19 1.92
C GLY A 25 15.75 -2.81 3.33
N HIS A 26 15.02 -1.69 3.47
CA HIS A 26 14.46 -1.24 4.75
C HIS A 26 13.49 -2.27 5.36
N LEU A 27 12.68 -2.94 4.53
CA LEU A 27 11.79 -4.02 4.98
C LEU A 27 12.57 -5.27 5.42
N GLU A 28 13.61 -5.65 4.67
CA GLU A 28 14.50 -6.78 4.98
C GLU A 28 15.29 -6.55 6.28
N ASP A 29 15.69 -5.30 6.54
CA ASP A 29 16.35 -4.88 7.78
C ASP A 29 15.42 -4.88 9.00
N GLY A 30 14.15 -5.25 8.81
CA GLY A 30 13.19 -5.42 9.89
C GLY A 30 12.27 -4.23 10.11
N ALA A 31 12.36 -3.16 9.32
CA ALA A 31 11.41 -2.06 9.41
C ALA A 31 9.99 -2.53 9.08
N ARG A 32 9.00 -1.86 9.69
CA ARG A 32 7.57 -2.19 9.53
C ARG A 32 6.73 -0.92 9.26
N PRO A 33 7.08 -0.13 8.23
CA PRO A 33 6.27 1.01 7.83
C PRO A 33 4.87 0.57 7.41
N VAL A 34 3.94 1.52 7.39
CA VAL A 34 2.69 1.35 6.64
C VAL A 34 3.03 1.57 5.17
N LEU A 35 2.87 0.52 4.37
CA LEU A 35 2.96 0.63 2.91
C LEU A 35 1.60 1.11 2.41
N LEU A 36 1.54 2.26 1.74
CA LEU A 36 0.30 2.87 1.25
C LEU A 36 0.31 2.97 -0.27
N ASP A 37 -0.60 2.24 -0.91
CA ASP A 37 -0.82 2.30 -2.35
C ASP A 37 -1.93 3.30 -2.68
N VAL A 38 -1.60 4.33 -3.46
CA VAL A 38 -2.57 5.37 -3.87
C VAL A 38 -3.03 5.24 -5.33
N ARG A 39 -2.73 4.12 -5.98
CA ARG A 39 -3.17 3.83 -7.36
C ARG A 39 -4.67 3.52 -7.43
N ALA A 40 -5.18 3.45 -8.65
CA ALA A 40 -6.55 2.99 -8.90
C ALA A 40 -6.73 1.50 -8.54
N MET A 41 -7.97 1.02 -8.49
CA MET A 41 -8.28 -0.35 -8.06
C MET A 41 -7.74 -1.40 -9.04
N ASP A 42 -7.87 -1.16 -10.34
CA ASP A 42 -7.35 -2.04 -11.40
C ASP A 42 -5.82 -2.18 -11.34
N GLU A 43 -5.11 -1.07 -11.05
CA GLU A 43 -3.67 -1.09 -10.83
C GLU A 43 -3.30 -1.91 -9.58
N TRP A 44 -4.07 -1.79 -8.49
CA TRP A 44 -3.89 -2.54 -7.25
C TRP A 44 -4.15 -4.04 -7.43
N GLU A 45 -5.22 -4.38 -8.17
CA GLU A 45 -5.62 -5.75 -8.47
C GLU A 45 -4.61 -6.47 -9.37
N SER A 46 -3.88 -5.73 -10.20
CA SER A 46 -2.81 -6.28 -11.04
C SER A 46 -1.54 -6.67 -10.25
N GLY A 47 -1.46 -6.26 -8.98
CA GLY A 47 -0.36 -6.57 -8.07
C GLY A 47 0.03 -5.37 -7.22
N HIS A 48 0.45 -5.61 -5.98
CA HIS A 48 0.79 -4.58 -5.00
C HIS A 48 1.83 -5.10 -3.99
N LEU A 49 2.42 -4.21 -3.19
CA LEU A 49 3.35 -4.62 -2.14
C LEU A 49 2.62 -5.42 -1.06
N ARG A 50 3.26 -6.50 -0.59
CA ARG A 50 2.69 -7.37 0.45
C ARG A 50 2.28 -6.58 1.69
N GLY A 51 1.03 -6.77 2.12
CA GLY A 51 0.49 -6.13 3.32
C GLY A 51 0.26 -4.61 3.21
N ALA A 52 0.30 -4.05 2.00
CA ALA A 52 -0.02 -2.65 1.77
C ALA A 52 -1.49 -2.34 2.09
N VAL A 53 -1.72 -1.08 2.42
CA VAL A 53 -3.04 -0.46 2.59
C VAL A 53 -3.36 0.24 1.27
N HIS A 54 -4.45 -0.13 0.61
CA HIS A 54 -4.89 0.55 -0.62
C HIS A 54 -5.84 1.71 -0.31
N ILE A 55 -5.46 2.95 -0.60
CA ILE A 55 -6.36 4.11 -0.54
C ILE A 55 -6.13 4.94 -1.80
N PRO A 56 -7.01 4.86 -2.82
CA PRO A 56 -6.85 5.63 -4.06
C PRO A 56 -6.65 7.11 -3.78
N ARG A 57 -5.78 7.79 -4.55
CA ARG A 57 -5.42 9.21 -4.32
C ARG A 57 -6.60 10.13 -4.04
N GLY A 58 -7.71 9.96 -4.76
CA GLY A 58 -8.91 10.81 -4.62
C GLY A 58 -9.74 10.57 -3.35
N ARG A 59 -9.41 9.55 -2.55
CA ARG A 59 -10.07 9.21 -1.29
C ARG A 59 -9.14 9.38 -0.08
N LEU A 60 -7.90 9.80 -0.32
CA LEU A 60 -6.84 9.81 0.69
C LEU A 60 -7.23 10.63 1.93
N GLU A 61 -7.61 11.89 1.73
CA GLU A 61 -7.92 12.82 2.82
C GLU A 61 -9.17 12.42 3.61
N ALA A 62 -10.09 11.70 2.96
CA ALA A 62 -11.31 11.22 3.61
C ALA A 62 -11.08 9.94 4.44
N GLU A 63 -10.07 9.14 4.11
CA GLU A 63 -9.91 7.80 4.68
C GLU A 63 -8.65 7.62 5.52
N ALA A 64 -7.59 8.39 5.26
CA ALA A 64 -6.28 8.19 5.87
C ALA A 64 -6.38 8.06 7.40
N GLU A 65 -7.01 9.02 8.08
CA GLU A 65 -7.12 9.02 9.55
C GLU A 65 -7.88 7.83 10.13
N SER A 66 -8.84 7.27 9.38
CA SER A 66 -9.58 6.08 9.83
C SER A 66 -8.81 4.78 9.60
N ARG A 67 -8.01 4.72 8.53
CA ARG A 67 -7.31 3.50 8.08
C ARG A 67 -5.87 3.42 8.57
N ILE A 68 -5.25 4.56 8.85
CA ILE A 68 -3.90 4.72 9.35
C ILE A 68 -3.96 5.67 10.57
N PRO A 69 -4.65 5.29 11.66
CA PRO A 69 -4.95 6.22 12.77
C PRO A 69 -3.71 6.69 13.55
N ASP A 70 -2.63 5.91 13.52
CA ASP A 70 -1.38 6.26 14.19
C ASP A 70 -0.50 7.13 13.27
N LYS A 71 -0.65 8.45 13.42
CA LYS A 71 0.10 9.48 12.67
C LYS A 71 1.60 9.49 12.99
N SER A 72 2.02 8.85 14.08
CA SER A 72 3.42 8.71 14.44
C SER A 72 4.09 7.54 13.74
N ARG A 73 3.38 6.69 12.98
CA ARG A 73 4.02 5.60 12.22
C ARG A 73 4.70 6.13 10.97
N GLU A 74 5.76 5.44 10.59
CA GLU A 74 6.35 5.65 9.27
C GLU A 74 5.41 5.13 8.20
N VAL A 75 5.17 5.94 7.17
CA VAL A 75 4.32 5.63 6.03
C VAL A 75 5.15 5.78 4.76
N VAL A 76 5.27 4.69 4.00
CA VAL A 76 5.86 4.70 2.66
C VAL A 76 4.71 4.69 1.67
N VAL A 77 4.56 5.79 0.94
CA VAL A 77 3.49 5.98 -0.04
C VAL A 77 4.04 5.66 -1.42
N TYR A 78 3.31 4.88 -2.21
CA TYR A 78 3.70 4.60 -3.59
C TYR A 78 2.51 4.67 -4.55
N CYS A 79 2.83 4.97 -5.80
CA CYS A 79 1.89 4.90 -6.92
C CYS A 79 2.54 4.11 -8.07
N ALA A 80 2.11 4.27 -9.33
CA ALA A 80 2.76 3.58 -10.44
C ALA A 80 4.21 4.03 -10.65
N GLY A 81 4.45 5.33 -10.86
CA GLY A 81 5.77 5.89 -11.21
C GLY A 81 6.31 6.97 -10.25
N GLY A 82 5.81 7.05 -9.01
CA GLY A 82 6.31 7.97 -7.97
C GLY A 82 5.71 9.39 -7.92
N VAL A 83 5.06 9.88 -8.98
CA VAL A 83 4.54 11.28 -9.02
C VAL A 83 3.30 11.49 -8.14
N ARG A 84 2.30 10.59 -8.23
CA ARG A 84 1.06 10.70 -7.43
C ARG A 84 1.34 10.49 -5.93
N SER A 85 2.29 9.62 -5.61
CA SER A 85 2.68 9.33 -4.23
C SER A 85 3.39 10.49 -3.56
N LEU A 86 4.18 11.25 -4.30
CA LEU A 86 4.82 12.46 -3.76
C LEU A 86 3.78 13.48 -3.27
N LEU A 87 2.79 13.79 -4.10
CA LEU A 87 1.70 14.71 -3.73
C LEU A 87 0.75 14.11 -2.68
N ALA A 88 0.59 12.79 -2.64
CA ALA A 88 -0.15 12.12 -1.57
C ALA A 88 0.58 12.22 -0.22
N ALA A 89 1.90 12.06 -0.24
CA ALA A 89 2.74 12.17 0.95
C ALA A 89 2.72 13.59 1.53
N GLU A 90 2.72 14.62 0.68
CA GLU A 90 2.49 16.01 1.08
C GLU A 90 1.15 16.18 1.80
N SER A 91 0.04 15.69 1.22
CA SER A 91 -1.28 15.76 1.87
C SER A 91 -1.33 15.00 3.21
N LEU A 92 -0.63 13.87 3.35
CA LEU A 92 -0.52 13.18 4.65
C LEU A 92 0.27 14.02 5.66
N LYS A 93 1.36 14.68 5.24
CA LYS A 93 2.11 15.59 6.11
C LYS A 93 1.23 16.74 6.59
N GLU A 94 0.41 17.32 5.71
CA GLU A 94 -0.57 18.36 6.07
C GLU A 94 -1.66 17.86 7.05
N LEU A 95 -2.05 16.59 6.95
CA LEU A 95 -2.94 15.93 7.90
C LEU A 95 -2.25 15.57 9.24
N GLY A 96 -0.96 15.85 9.38
CA GLY A 96 -0.19 15.68 10.61
C GLY A 96 0.50 14.32 10.77
N TYR A 97 0.69 13.56 9.68
CA TYR A 97 1.53 12.36 9.71
C TYR A 97 3.00 12.77 9.80
N GLU A 98 3.70 12.23 10.79
CA GLU A 98 5.02 12.74 11.19
C GLU A 98 6.16 12.21 10.31
N ARG A 99 6.03 10.97 9.83
CA ARG A 99 7.07 10.28 9.05
C ARG A 99 6.46 9.72 7.78
N VAL A 100 6.47 10.51 6.72
CA VAL A 100 5.94 10.13 5.41
C VAL A 100 7.05 10.17 4.37
N ILE A 101 7.16 9.11 3.58
CA ILE A 101 8.19 8.90 2.56
C ILE A 101 7.46 8.57 1.25
N SER A 102 7.87 9.17 0.13
CA SER A 102 7.41 8.76 -1.20
C SER A 102 8.36 7.73 -1.80
N MET A 103 7.82 6.66 -2.38
CA MET A 103 8.63 5.71 -3.15
C MET A 103 8.86 6.24 -4.57
N ALA A 104 10.07 6.70 -4.84
CA ALA A 104 10.51 7.13 -6.17
C ALA A 104 10.48 5.94 -7.13
N GLY A 105 10.05 6.18 -8.38
CA GLY A 105 9.84 5.13 -9.38
C GLY A 105 8.59 4.28 -9.15
N GLY A 106 7.99 4.32 -7.96
CA GLY A 106 6.74 3.65 -7.64
C GLY A 106 6.77 2.13 -7.82
N PHE A 107 5.59 1.56 -8.10
CA PHE A 107 5.41 0.13 -8.31
C PHE A 107 6.03 -0.37 -9.62
N GLU A 108 6.21 0.49 -10.63
CA GLU A 108 6.88 0.15 -11.89
C GLU A 108 8.33 -0.29 -11.61
N ASP A 109 9.11 0.55 -10.93
CA ASP A 109 10.49 0.20 -10.54
C ASP A 109 10.54 -1.02 -9.60
N TRP A 110 9.55 -1.19 -8.73
CA TRP A 110 9.44 -2.37 -7.87
C TRP A 110 9.26 -3.66 -8.67
N ALA A 111 8.38 -3.63 -9.68
CA ALA A 111 8.11 -4.75 -10.55
C ALA A 111 9.28 -5.05 -11.49
N ASP A 112 9.90 -4.02 -12.07
CA ASP A 112 11.07 -4.14 -12.94
C ASP A 112 12.27 -4.76 -12.20
N ALA A 113 12.42 -4.44 -10.91
CA ALA A 113 13.41 -5.06 -10.03
C ALA A 113 13.04 -6.49 -9.57
N ALA A 114 11.90 -7.03 -10.02
CA ALA A 114 11.38 -8.34 -9.65
C ALA A 114 11.25 -8.54 -8.12
N LEU A 115 10.93 -7.45 -7.40
CA LEU A 115 10.78 -7.48 -5.95
C LEU A 115 9.45 -8.12 -5.51
N PRO A 116 9.38 -8.71 -4.29
CA PRO A 116 8.20 -9.43 -3.85
C PRO A 116 6.92 -8.58 -3.86
N SER A 117 5.87 -9.07 -4.51
CA SER A 117 4.53 -8.46 -4.54
C SER A 117 3.45 -9.52 -4.32
N GLU A 118 2.25 -9.07 -3.96
CA GLU A 118 1.05 -9.90 -3.88
C GLU A 118 0.07 -9.46 -4.97
N GLN A 119 -0.59 -10.44 -5.58
CA GLN A 119 -1.79 -10.21 -6.35
C GLN A 119 -2.97 -10.64 -5.48
N PRO A 120 -4.06 -9.85 -5.41
CA PRO A 120 -5.30 -10.41 -4.92
C PRO A 120 -5.69 -11.59 -5.83
N PRO A 121 -6.34 -12.63 -5.29
CA PRO A 121 -6.90 -13.66 -6.15
C PRO A 121 -7.75 -12.97 -7.23
N PRO A 122 -7.72 -13.45 -8.48
CA PRO A 122 -8.57 -12.90 -9.52
C PRO A 122 -10.02 -12.89 -9.00
N PRO A 123 -10.82 -11.86 -9.32
CA PRO A 123 -12.24 -11.87 -8.97
C PRO A 123 -12.82 -13.20 -9.46
N VAL A 124 -13.39 -13.98 -8.54
CA VAL A 124 -14.15 -15.16 -8.93
C VAL A 124 -15.36 -14.62 -9.67
N GLU A 125 -15.36 -14.67 -11.01
CA GLU A 125 -16.55 -14.34 -11.76
C GLU A 125 -17.65 -15.30 -11.27
N ALA A 126 -18.76 -14.73 -10.81
CA ALA A 126 -19.82 -15.47 -10.11
C ALA A 126 -20.45 -16.59 -10.94
N ASP A 127 -20.10 -16.70 -12.24
CA ASP A 127 -20.64 -17.64 -13.22
C ASP A 127 -19.56 -18.42 -13.99
N ASP A 128 -18.32 -18.57 -13.52
CA ASP A 128 -17.31 -19.45 -14.16
C ASP A 128 -17.35 -20.89 -13.58
N PRO A 129 -17.95 -21.88 -14.27
CA PRO A 129 -18.13 -23.24 -13.76
C PRO A 129 -16.89 -24.14 -13.83
N GLU A 130 -15.73 -23.69 -14.34
CA GLU A 130 -14.62 -24.60 -14.72
C GLU A 130 -13.38 -24.64 -13.80
N ARG A 131 -13.36 -24.02 -12.61
CA ARG A 131 -12.18 -24.14 -11.69
C ARG A 131 -12.50 -24.39 -10.21
N PRO A 132 -12.72 -25.66 -9.81
CA PRO A 132 -12.88 -26.06 -8.41
C PRO A 132 -11.67 -25.69 -7.52
N GLU A 133 -10.47 -25.73 -8.09
CA GLU A 133 -9.19 -25.57 -7.38
C GLU A 133 -8.99 -24.15 -6.80
N LEU A 134 -9.60 -23.14 -7.43
CA LEU A 134 -9.53 -21.75 -6.99
C LEU A 134 -10.48 -21.47 -5.81
N LEU A 135 -11.66 -22.08 -5.83
CA LEU A 135 -12.61 -22.01 -4.72
C LEU A 135 -12.03 -22.69 -3.47
N GLU A 136 -11.36 -23.83 -3.64
CA GLU A 136 -10.65 -24.51 -2.56
C GLU A 136 -9.53 -23.65 -1.97
N ALA A 137 -8.73 -22.98 -2.82
CA ALA A 137 -7.66 -22.09 -2.37
C ALA A 137 -8.20 -20.86 -1.60
N GLU A 138 -9.32 -20.29 -2.03
CA GLU A 138 -9.95 -19.15 -1.35
C GLU A 138 -10.59 -19.54 -0.02
N ILE A 139 -11.27 -20.70 0.03
CA ILE A 139 -11.77 -21.29 1.27
C ILE A 139 -10.62 -21.52 2.23
N GLU A 140 -9.51 -22.12 1.79
CA GLU A 140 -8.35 -22.37 2.63
C GLU A 140 -7.74 -21.07 3.18
N HIS A 141 -7.67 -20.02 2.35
CA HIS A 141 -7.17 -18.71 2.78
C HIS A 141 -8.09 -18.06 3.82
N LEU A 142 -9.41 -18.11 3.62
CA LEU A 142 -10.41 -17.58 4.55
C LEU A 142 -10.41 -18.36 5.88
N GLU A 143 -10.29 -19.68 5.83
CA GLU A 143 -10.16 -20.53 7.01
C GLU A 143 -8.91 -20.17 7.82
N LYS A 144 -7.76 -19.98 7.16
CA LYS A 144 -6.52 -19.53 7.80
C LYS A 144 -6.70 -18.16 8.48
N ARG A 145 -7.42 -17.22 7.84
CA ARG A 145 -7.74 -15.90 8.44
C ARG A 145 -8.67 -16.02 9.65
N ILE A 146 -9.70 -16.85 9.57
CA ILE A 146 -10.64 -17.12 10.67
C ILE A 146 -9.91 -17.77 11.85
N ALA A 147 -9.04 -18.76 11.59
CA ALA A 147 -8.25 -19.44 12.62
C ALA A 147 -7.32 -18.46 13.36
N ARG A 148 -6.62 -17.59 12.62
CA ARG A 148 -5.77 -16.53 13.20
C ARG A 148 -6.59 -15.57 14.07
N LYS A 149 -7.75 -15.11 13.61
CA LYS A 149 -8.65 -14.26 14.41
C LYS A 149 -9.14 -14.97 15.67
N LYS A 150 -9.57 -16.24 15.58
CA LYS A 150 -10.00 -17.05 16.74
C LYS A 150 -8.88 -17.21 17.77
N GLN A 151 -7.64 -17.38 17.32
CA GLN A 151 -6.48 -17.49 18.22
C GLN A 151 -6.14 -16.16 18.90
N GLN A 152 -6.28 -15.04 18.19
CA GLN A 152 -6.15 -13.69 18.77
C GLN A 152 -7.24 -13.39 19.79
N LEU A 153 -8.50 -13.75 19.50
CA LEU A 153 -9.62 -13.60 20.42
C LEU A 153 -9.44 -14.41 21.71
N LYS A 154 -9.01 -15.68 21.61
CA LYS A 154 -8.73 -16.50 22.80
C LYS A 154 -7.65 -15.90 23.70
N ARG A 155 -6.59 -15.33 23.11
CA ARG A 155 -5.50 -14.66 23.87
C ARG A 155 -5.89 -13.32 24.49
N SER A 156 -7.05 -12.75 24.12
CA SER A 156 -7.57 -11.51 24.67
C SER A 156 -8.63 -11.74 25.75
N THR A 157 -8.98 -13.00 26.03
CA THR A 157 -10.03 -13.37 27.00
C THR A 157 -9.48 -14.19 28.19
N ASP A 158 -8.17 -14.41 28.24
CA ASP A 158 -7.38 -14.90 29.38
C ASP A 158 -6.54 -13.74 29.94
#